data_AF-A0A2E7VV51-F1
#
_entry.id   AF-A0A2E7VV51-F1
#
_cell.length_a   1.000
_cell.length_b   1.000
_cell.length_c   1.000
_cell.angle_alpha   90.00
_cell.angle_beta   90.00
_cell.angle_gamma   90.00
#
_symmetry.space_group_name_H-M   'P 1'
#
loop_
_entity.id
_entity.type
_entity.pdbx_description
1 polymer ?
#
loop_
_entity_poly.entity_id
_entity_poly.type
_entity_poly.pdbx_seq_one_letter_code
_entity_poly.pdbx_strand_id
1 'polypeptide(L)'
;MNIIFFDILMPDNPENLFLPEWFPANFSEDEKSLMWRWESGHNIMPITPLSSDISAISTSKGIDDANSYFGLETKSQKKIINGYTYFASNSQPNDNKKLNHSYCENLDYKWKNDFLPKIINDLELMKQKLESIHDWELSKNIINEMLELNKNHWYIHMLIVIPLHQYTEEFFNYLKTFRPDLELTDLYNLFKGIKNKTIEIDQNLYNLKIKYDSKYSLDKDELLSDIESFNKSYGYRLVGFDLSDEIWINDPQIVFNLIKNLPINVFKKKVSNVDDTEKVIDLDTIISDLESENEKNQIKSMYSVLHKIWYLKEDHSFY
;
A
#
# COMPACT_ATOMS: atom_id res chain seq x y z
N MET A 1 -1.45 26.58 -18.61
CA MET A 1 -0.55 26.79 -17.46
C MET A 1 0.27 25.52 -17.35
N ASN A 2 1.51 25.56 -17.84
CA ASN A 2 2.34 24.36 -18.05
C ASN A 2 2.83 23.86 -16.69
N ILE A 3 2.29 22.73 -16.24
CA ILE A 3 2.77 21.98 -15.07
C ILE A 3 4.03 21.25 -15.53
N ILE A 4 5.18 21.87 -15.33
CA ILE A 4 6.51 21.25 -15.55
C ILE A 4 7.14 21.09 -14.17
N PHE A 5 6.97 19.93 -13.54
CA PHE A 5 7.88 19.38 -12.54
C PHE A 5 7.68 17.86 -12.49
N PHE A 6 7.88 17.19 -13.63
CA PHE A 6 8.11 15.75 -13.65
C PHE A 6 9.60 15.58 -13.38
N ASP A 7 9.92 15.06 -12.20
CA ASP A 7 11.26 14.80 -11.67
C ASP A 7 12.13 16.04 -11.41
N ILE A 8 12.43 16.33 -10.13
CA ILE A 8 13.71 16.98 -9.81
C ILE A 8 14.77 15.87 -9.97
N LEU A 9 15.10 15.58 -11.23
CA LEU A 9 16.25 14.75 -11.62
C LEU A 9 17.49 15.27 -10.87
N MET A 10 18.28 14.39 -10.26
CA MET A 10 19.75 14.55 -10.25
C MET A 10 20.44 13.20 -9.96
N PRO A 11 20.80 12.44 -11.01
CA PRO A 11 22.14 11.86 -11.08
C PRO A 11 22.93 12.64 -12.15
N ASP A 12 24.19 12.94 -11.82
CA ASP A 12 25.28 13.33 -12.74
C ASP A 12 25.68 14.82 -12.84
N ASN A 13 25.16 15.75 -12.03
CA ASN A 13 25.83 17.06 -11.90
C ASN A 13 25.61 17.76 -10.53
N PRO A 14 26.65 17.91 -9.68
CA PRO A 14 26.54 18.51 -8.35
C PRO A 14 26.60 20.04 -8.36
N GLU A 15 26.34 20.69 -9.49
CA GLU A 15 26.21 22.14 -9.53
C GLU A 15 24.89 22.56 -8.89
N ASN A 16 24.98 22.93 -7.62
CA ASN A 16 23.96 23.57 -6.78
C ASN A 16 22.76 24.09 -7.56
N LEU A 17 21.61 23.48 -7.33
CA LEU A 17 20.33 23.97 -7.83
C LEU A 17 20.13 25.39 -7.30
N PHE A 18 20.25 26.40 -8.18
CA PHE A 18 19.94 27.78 -7.84
C PHE A 18 18.42 27.91 -7.82
N LEU A 19 17.80 27.51 -6.71
CA LEU A 19 16.41 27.84 -6.47
C LEU A 19 16.32 29.37 -6.40
N PRO A 20 15.52 30.01 -7.26
CA PRO A 20 15.36 31.45 -7.22
C PRO A 20 14.87 31.89 -5.84
N GLU A 21 15.20 33.11 -5.39
CA GLU A 21 14.73 33.62 -4.09
C GLU A 21 13.21 33.61 -3.93
N TRP A 22 12.46 33.59 -5.05
CA TRP A 22 11.00 33.52 -5.07
C TRP A 22 10.44 32.09 -4.97
N PHE A 23 11.27 31.05 -4.96
CA PHE A 23 10.80 29.67 -4.83
C PHE A 23 10.15 29.47 -3.44
N PRO A 24 8.95 28.87 -3.35
CA PRO A 24 8.15 28.88 -2.13
C PRO A 24 8.63 27.93 -1.02
N ALA A 25 9.84 27.36 -1.14
CA ALA A 25 10.40 26.44 -0.17
C ALA A 25 11.88 26.76 0.10
N ASN A 26 12.23 26.80 1.39
CA ASN A 26 13.60 26.93 1.84
C ASN A 26 14.20 25.54 2.09
N PHE A 27 15.42 25.35 1.62
CA PHE A 27 16.22 24.16 1.84
C PHE A 27 17.46 24.56 2.65
N SER A 28 17.73 23.85 3.74
CA SER A 28 19.02 23.94 4.45
C SER A 28 20.15 23.42 3.56
N GLU A 29 21.39 23.73 3.89
CA GLU A 29 22.55 23.28 3.09
C GLU A 29 22.62 21.76 2.94
N ASP A 30 22.28 21.02 4.00
CA ASP A 30 22.21 19.55 3.93
C ASP A 30 21.11 19.08 2.97
N GLU A 31 19.95 19.75 2.95
CA GLU A 31 18.80 19.41 2.10
C GLU A 31 19.04 19.67 0.61
N LYS A 32 19.87 20.68 0.30
CA LYS A 32 20.25 21.02 -1.08
C LYS A 32 21.09 19.93 -1.75
N SER A 33 21.76 19.09 -0.95
CA SER A 33 22.58 17.98 -1.44
C SER A 33 21.77 16.72 -1.81
N LEU A 34 20.47 16.71 -1.49
CA LEU A 34 19.61 15.55 -1.68
C LEU A 34 18.87 15.57 -3.01
N MET A 35 18.63 14.38 -3.58
CA MET A 35 17.70 14.23 -4.70
C MET A 35 16.27 14.11 -4.17
N TRP A 36 15.46 15.14 -4.46
CA TRP A 36 14.06 15.19 -4.09
C TRP A 36 13.19 14.60 -5.21
N ARG A 37 12.34 13.63 -4.86
CA ARG A 37 11.43 12.98 -5.81
C ARG A 37 9.99 13.28 -5.39
N TRP A 38 9.16 13.58 -6.38
CA TRP A 38 7.73 13.71 -6.14
C TRP A 38 7.15 12.35 -5.75
N GLU A 39 6.40 12.31 -4.66
CA GLU A 39 5.66 11.13 -4.22
C GLU A 39 4.36 10.99 -5.03
N SER A 40 4.48 10.46 -6.24
CA SER A 40 3.33 10.18 -7.10
C SER A 40 2.71 8.79 -6.85
N GLY A 41 3.26 7.98 -5.94
CA GLY A 41 2.68 6.68 -5.61
C GLY A 41 1.44 6.81 -4.75
N HIS A 42 1.52 7.65 -3.72
CA HIS A 42 0.45 7.84 -2.73
C HIS A 42 -0.22 9.22 -2.86
N ASN A 43 0.53 10.27 -3.20
CA ASN A 43 0.04 11.66 -3.23
C ASN A 43 0.16 12.28 -4.63
N ILE A 44 -0.62 11.71 -5.57
CA ILE A 44 -0.69 12.19 -6.96
C ILE A 44 -1.32 13.60 -7.03
N MET A 45 -2.19 13.92 -6.09
CA MET A 45 -2.86 15.22 -6.00
C MET A 45 -2.28 16.07 -4.87
N PRO A 46 -2.41 17.40 -4.93
CA PRO A 46 -2.05 18.26 -3.81
C PRO A 46 -2.79 17.87 -2.54
N ILE A 47 -2.08 17.79 -1.42
CA ILE A 47 -2.66 17.56 -0.10
C ILE A 47 -2.89 18.87 0.65
N THR A 48 -3.91 18.88 1.50
CA THR A 48 -4.24 20.04 2.32
C THR A 48 -3.23 20.22 3.46
N PRO A 49 -3.06 21.45 3.99
CA PRO A 49 -2.21 21.69 5.15
C PRO A 49 -2.61 20.83 6.37
N LEU A 50 -3.91 20.60 6.57
CA LEU A 50 -4.39 19.77 7.67
C LEU A 50 -3.95 18.30 7.52
N SER A 51 -4.08 17.72 6.32
CA SER A 51 -3.61 16.35 6.05
C SER A 51 -2.10 16.22 6.24
N SER A 52 -1.35 17.23 5.78
CA SER A 52 0.09 17.33 6.00
C SER A 52 0.44 17.25 7.48
N ASP A 53 -0.16 18.12 8.29
CA ASP A 53 0.16 18.26 9.70
C ASP A 53 -0.22 16.99 10.47
N ILE A 54 -1.39 16.41 10.17
CA ILE A 54 -1.83 15.13 10.74
C ILE A 54 -0.87 13.99 10.35
N SER A 55 -0.44 13.94 9.09
CA SER A 55 0.53 12.94 8.62
C SER A 55 1.86 13.06 9.36
N ALA A 56 2.34 14.28 9.63
CA ALA A 56 3.59 14.52 10.34
C ALA A 56 3.54 14.03 11.80
N ILE A 57 2.41 14.24 12.50
CA ILE A 57 2.29 13.86 13.92
C ILE A 57 1.91 12.39 14.13
N SER A 58 1.26 11.74 13.16
CA SER A 58 0.77 10.36 13.30
C SER A 58 1.47 9.38 12.36
N THR A 59 1.20 9.46 11.05
CA THR A 59 1.75 8.57 10.01
C THR A 59 3.29 8.50 10.05
N SER A 60 3.97 9.64 9.95
CA SER A 60 5.43 9.69 9.96
C SER A 60 6.00 9.11 11.25
N LYS A 61 5.35 9.37 12.39
CA LYS A 61 5.83 8.85 13.67
C LYS A 61 5.69 7.33 13.79
N GLY A 62 4.61 6.75 13.25
CA GLY A 62 4.44 5.29 13.18
C GLY A 62 5.50 4.62 12.31
N ILE A 63 5.84 5.25 11.18
CA ILE A 63 6.91 4.81 10.29
C ILE A 63 8.28 4.86 10.99
N ASP A 64 8.58 5.96 11.68
CA ASP A 64 9.84 6.12 12.42
C ASP A 64 9.99 5.09 13.55
N ASP A 65 8.90 4.81 14.27
CA ASP A 65 8.89 3.82 15.34
C ASP A 65 9.15 2.40 14.77
N ALA A 66 8.63 2.07 13.58
CA ALA A 66 8.86 0.78 12.92
C ALA A 66 10.29 0.65 12.37
N ASN A 67 10.82 1.72 11.77
CA ASN A 67 12.22 1.78 11.36
C ASN A 67 13.14 1.58 12.57
N SER A 68 12.84 2.25 13.68
CA SER A 68 13.57 2.10 14.95
C SER A 68 13.49 0.66 15.50
N TYR A 69 12.32 0.02 15.42
CA TYR A 69 12.12 -1.37 15.82
C TYR A 69 13.04 -2.33 15.07
N PHE A 70 13.19 -2.14 13.75
CA PHE A 70 14.12 -2.91 12.92
C PHE A 70 15.57 -2.40 12.99
N GLY A 71 15.80 -1.31 13.71
CA GLY A 71 17.10 -0.63 13.79
C GLY A 71 17.58 -0.13 12.43
N LEU A 72 16.66 0.27 11.56
CA LEU A 72 16.90 0.93 10.28
C LEU A 72 17.07 2.44 10.55
N GLU A 73 18.20 2.99 10.15
CA GLU A 73 18.39 4.44 10.13
C GLU A 73 17.92 4.97 8.78
N THR A 74 16.63 5.27 8.66
CA THR A 74 16.10 5.97 7.49
C THR A 74 16.30 7.46 7.67
N LYS A 75 17.25 8.03 6.92
CA LYS A 75 17.35 9.48 6.74
C LYS A 75 16.50 9.90 5.54
N SER A 76 15.21 9.56 5.56
CA SER A 76 14.25 10.10 4.60
C SER A 76 13.71 11.42 5.13
N GLN A 77 13.63 12.41 4.26
CA GLN A 77 13.07 13.71 4.53
C GLN A 77 11.86 13.92 3.65
N LYS A 78 10.82 14.53 4.22
CA LYS A 78 9.57 14.88 3.53
C LYS A 78 9.47 16.40 3.46
N LYS A 79 9.13 16.94 2.31
CA LYS A 79 8.70 18.34 2.14
C LYS A 79 7.41 18.39 1.35
N ILE A 80 6.65 19.46 1.58
CA ILE A 80 5.46 19.77 0.79
C ILE A 80 5.70 21.09 0.08
N ILE A 81 5.55 21.07 -1.23
CA ILE A 81 5.78 22.23 -2.09
C ILE A 81 4.53 22.40 -2.95
N ASN A 82 3.82 23.51 -2.77
CA ASN A 82 2.53 23.78 -3.43
C ASN A 82 1.50 22.65 -3.25
N GLY A 83 1.48 22.03 -2.07
CA GLY A 83 0.61 20.89 -1.74
C GLY A 83 1.11 19.53 -2.24
N TYR A 84 2.14 19.45 -3.07
CA TYR A 84 2.71 18.17 -3.51
C TYR A 84 3.75 17.65 -2.53
N THR A 85 3.70 16.35 -2.24
CA THR A 85 4.66 15.69 -1.33
C THR A 85 5.93 15.31 -2.09
N TYR A 86 7.08 15.68 -1.56
CA TYR A 86 8.39 15.27 -2.06
C TYR A 86 9.15 14.53 -0.97
N PHE A 87 9.80 13.43 -1.35
CA PHE A 87 10.72 12.70 -0.50
C PHE A 87 12.15 12.80 -1.02
N ALA A 88 13.08 12.91 -0.10
CA ALA A 88 14.49 12.75 -0.35
C ALA A 88 15.04 11.73 0.64
N SER A 89 15.98 10.90 0.22
CA SER A 89 16.74 10.04 1.13
C SER A 89 18.22 10.22 0.85
N ASN A 90 19.03 10.18 1.90
CA ASN A 90 20.47 9.98 1.72
C ASN A 90 20.67 8.59 1.10
N SER A 91 21.25 8.53 -0.09
CA SER A 91 21.46 7.33 -0.92
C SER A 91 22.40 6.28 -0.29
N GLN A 92 22.66 6.34 1.00
CA GLN A 92 23.32 5.28 1.74
C GLN A 92 22.33 4.73 2.77
N PRO A 93 21.36 3.91 2.34
CA PRO A 93 20.81 2.95 3.27
C PRO A 93 21.99 2.18 3.85
N ASN A 94 21.98 1.92 5.16
CA ASN A 94 22.79 0.86 5.71
C ASN A 94 22.22 -0.47 5.16
N ASP A 95 22.47 -0.74 3.87
CA ASP A 95 22.04 -1.94 3.12
C ASP A 95 22.54 -3.24 3.76
N ASN A 96 23.43 -3.13 4.74
CA ASN A 96 24.01 -4.26 5.45
C ASN A 96 23.14 -4.82 6.58
N LYS A 97 22.07 -4.12 7.02
CA LYS A 97 21.15 -4.68 8.03
C LYS A 97 20.06 -5.50 7.35
N LYS A 98 20.37 -6.77 7.08
CA LYS A 98 19.37 -7.76 6.72
C LYS A 98 18.43 -8.02 7.89
N LEU A 99 17.13 -7.95 7.63
CA LEU A 99 16.14 -8.42 8.59
C LEU A 99 16.32 -9.91 8.89
N ASN A 100 15.98 -10.30 10.11
CA ASN A 100 15.99 -11.69 10.51
C ASN A 100 14.86 -12.44 9.76
N HIS A 101 15.22 -13.45 8.97
CA HIS A 101 14.27 -14.28 8.19
C HIS A 101 13.13 -14.85 9.04
N SER A 102 13.40 -15.17 10.31
CA SER A 102 12.37 -15.65 11.23
C SER A 102 11.23 -14.66 11.45
N TYR A 103 11.44 -13.36 11.22
CA TYR A 103 10.35 -12.38 11.26
C TYR A 103 9.36 -12.63 10.12
N CYS A 104 9.84 -12.78 8.88
CA CYS A 104 9.02 -13.08 7.71
C CYS A 104 8.33 -14.44 7.81
N GLU A 105 9.05 -15.45 8.30
CA GLU A 105 8.51 -16.80 8.51
C GLU A 105 7.33 -16.82 9.50
N ASN A 106 7.34 -15.92 10.50
CA ASN A 106 6.30 -15.79 11.50
C ASN A 106 5.27 -14.68 11.17
N LEU A 107 5.42 -13.97 10.06
CA LEU A 107 4.60 -12.78 9.77
C LEU A 107 3.12 -13.13 9.56
N ASP A 108 2.81 -14.26 8.91
CA ASP A 108 1.42 -14.73 8.76
C ASP A 108 0.77 -15.00 10.13
N TYR A 109 1.53 -15.62 11.05
CA TYR A 109 1.06 -15.88 12.41
C TYR A 109 0.84 -14.56 13.16
N LYS A 110 1.81 -13.64 13.14
CA LYS A 110 1.70 -12.32 13.77
C LYS A 110 0.51 -11.53 13.22
N TRP A 111 0.31 -11.55 11.91
CA TRP A 111 -0.84 -10.91 11.29
C TRP A 111 -2.16 -11.44 11.86
N LYS A 112 -2.35 -12.76 11.81
CA LYS A 112 -3.63 -13.39 12.21
C LYS A 112 -3.91 -13.33 13.70
N ASN A 113 -2.88 -13.41 14.54
CA ASN A 113 -3.05 -13.56 15.99
C ASN A 113 -2.83 -12.26 16.78
N ASP A 114 -2.00 -11.35 16.26
CA ASP A 114 -1.62 -10.14 16.98
C ASP A 114 -2.16 -8.87 16.30
N PHE A 115 -1.83 -8.69 15.02
CA PHE A 115 -2.04 -7.40 14.33
C PHE A 115 -3.50 -7.21 13.88
N LEU A 116 -4.05 -8.14 13.10
CA LEU A 116 -5.40 -8.01 12.57
C LEU A 116 -6.47 -7.93 13.66
N PRO A 117 -6.46 -8.79 14.71
CA PRO A 117 -7.44 -8.67 15.79
C PRO A 117 -7.37 -7.31 16.50
N LYS A 118 -6.16 -6.78 16.71
CA LYS A 118 -5.95 -5.46 17.30
C LYS A 118 -6.53 -4.36 16.41
N ILE A 119 -6.20 -4.37 15.12
CA ILE A 119 -6.70 -3.36 14.16
C ILE A 119 -8.23 -3.38 14.11
N ILE A 120 -8.86 -4.56 14.03
CA ILE A 120 -10.32 -4.68 14.04
C ILE A 120 -10.93 -4.07 15.30
N ASN A 121 -10.38 -4.41 16.48
CA ASN A 121 -10.86 -3.85 17.74
C ASN A 121 -10.67 -2.33 17.81
N ASP A 122 -9.53 -1.82 17.33
CA ASP A 122 -9.28 -0.39 17.26
C ASP A 122 -10.31 0.29 16.36
N LEU A 123 -10.57 -0.23 15.15
CA LEU A 123 -11.56 0.33 14.22
C LEU A 123 -12.99 0.33 14.79
N GLU A 124 -13.38 -0.72 15.51
CA GLU A 124 -14.67 -0.78 16.21
C GLU A 124 -14.76 0.30 17.31
N LEU A 125 -13.69 0.45 18.09
CA LEU A 125 -13.59 1.48 19.12
C LEU A 125 -13.66 2.89 18.52
N MET A 126 -12.97 3.13 17.39
CA MET A 126 -13.01 4.40 16.68
C MET A 126 -14.46 4.76 16.30
N LYS A 127 -15.20 3.83 15.68
CA LYS A 127 -16.60 4.03 15.28
C LYS A 127 -17.50 4.36 16.48
N GLN A 128 -17.41 3.58 17.55
CA GLN A 128 -18.20 3.81 18.76
C GLN A 128 -17.90 5.18 19.41
N LYS A 129 -16.63 5.59 19.44
CA LYS A 129 -16.24 6.89 20.00
C LYS A 129 -16.75 8.03 19.13
N LEU A 130 -16.65 7.94 17.80
CA LEU A 130 -17.15 8.97 16.90
C LEU A 130 -18.66 9.21 17.10
N GLU A 131 -19.45 8.17 17.30
CA GLU A 131 -20.90 8.28 17.57
C GLU A 131 -21.22 8.94 18.93
N SER A 132 -20.27 8.92 19.87
CA SER A 132 -20.45 9.49 21.22
C SER A 132 -20.19 11.00 21.30
N ILE A 133 -19.67 11.61 20.23
CA ILE A 133 -19.31 13.03 20.21
C ILE A 133 -20.57 13.90 20.34
N HIS A 134 -20.61 14.72 21.40
CA HIS A 134 -21.71 15.66 21.65
C HIS A 134 -21.24 17.04 22.14
N ASP A 135 -19.94 17.19 22.45
CA ASP A 135 -19.34 18.46 22.84
C ASP A 135 -17.89 18.60 22.35
N TRP A 136 -17.38 19.83 22.42
CA TRP A 136 -16.07 20.20 21.88
C TRP A 136 -14.87 19.60 22.64
N GLU A 137 -14.93 19.52 23.96
CA GLU A 137 -13.81 18.99 24.75
C GLU A 137 -13.71 17.47 24.58
N LEU A 138 -14.85 16.78 24.54
CA LEU A 138 -14.89 15.36 24.19
C LEU A 138 -14.37 15.12 22.77
N SER A 139 -14.74 15.97 21.80
CA SER A 139 -14.25 15.89 20.42
C SER A 139 -12.72 15.94 20.35
N LYS A 140 -12.09 16.88 21.06
CA LYS A 140 -10.62 17.00 21.09
C LYS A 140 -9.95 15.75 21.64
N ASN A 141 -10.46 15.23 22.76
CA ASN A 141 -9.90 14.03 23.38
C ASN A 141 -10.01 12.83 22.45
N ILE A 142 -11.17 12.66 21.81
CA ILE A 142 -11.38 11.58 20.84
C ILE A 142 -10.44 11.74 19.65
N ILE A 143 -10.28 12.94 19.08
CA ILE A 143 -9.34 13.18 17.96
C ILE A 143 -7.90 12.79 18.34
N ASN A 144 -7.43 13.18 19.54
CA ASN A 144 -6.10 12.81 20.00
C ASN A 144 -5.94 11.28 20.11
N GLU A 145 -6.94 10.59 20.64
CA GLU A 145 -6.93 9.12 20.68
C GLU A 145 -6.92 8.50 19.28
N MET A 146 -7.71 9.05 18.33
CA MET A 146 -7.72 8.58 16.95
C MET A 146 -6.34 8.76 16.29
N LEU A 147 -5.64 9.86 16.56
CA LEU A 147 -4.30 10.11 16.03
C LEU A 147 -3.27 9.11 16.58
N GLU A 148 -3.36 8.73 17.85
CA GLU A 148 -2.50 7.70 18.45
C GLU A 148 -2.79 6.30 17.89
N LEU A 149 -4.07 5.98 17.65
CA LEU A 149 -4.45 4.74 16.98
C LEU A 149 -3.95 4.71 15.52
N ASN A 150 -4.12 5.81 14.77
CA ASN A 150 -3.62 5.93 13.40
C ASN A 150 -2.09 5.77 13.35
N LYS A 151 -1.36 6.39 14.28
CA LYS A 151 0.08 6.19 14.44
C LYS A 151 0.42 4.71 14.63
N ASN A 152 -0.30 4.00 15.51
CA ASN A 152 -0.09 2.57 15.75
C ASN A 152 -0.43 1.70 14.54
N HIS A 153 -1.45 2.05 13.76
CA HIS A 153 -1.79 1.35 12.52
C HIS A 153 -0.69 1.53 11.46
N TRP A 154 -0.15 2.73 11.31
CA TRP A 154 1.02 2.97 10.45
C TRP A 154 2.28 2.24 10.93
N TYR A 155 2.49 2.11 12.23
CA TYR A 155 3.54 1.28 12.78
C TYR A 155 3.38 -0.19 12.36
N ILE A 156 2.18 -0.76 12.53
CA ILE A 156 1.88 -2.15 12.11
C ILE A 156 2.02 -2.32 10.59
N HIS A 157 1.54 -1.34 9.81
CA HIS A 157 1.70 -1.32 8.36
C HIS A 157 3.17 -1.50 7.96
N MET A 158 4.08 -0.73 8.57
CA MET A 158 5.52 -0.85 8.30
C MET A 158 6.14 -2.15 8.84
N LEU A 159 5.63 -2.69 9.95
CA LEU A 159 6.01 -4.04 10.43
C LEU A 159 5.67 -5.16 9.44
N ILE A 160 4.80 -4.91 8.46
CA ILE A 160 4.46 -5.85 7.38
C ILE A 160 5.24 -5.50 6.12
N VAL A 161 5.18 -4.24 5.70
CA VAL A 161 5.75 -3.76 4.43
C VAL A 161 7.26 -3.95 4.35
N ILE A 162 8.00 -3.60 5.40
CA ILE A 162 9.47 -3.66 5.40
C ILE A 162 9.97 -5.11 5.22
N PRO A 163 9.59 -6.08 6.09
CA PRO A 163 10.04 -7.46 5.93
C PRO A 163 9.59 -8.09 4.61
N LEU A 164 8.36 -7.80 4.17
CA LEU A 164 7.84 -8.33 2.91
C LEU A 164 8.63 -7.84 1.71
N HIS A 165 8.97 -6.54 1.64
CA HIS A 165 9.79 -5.99 0.56
C HIS A 165 11.20 -6.57 0.58
N GLN A 166 11.88 -6.56 1.72
CA GLN A 166 13.25 -7.06 1.81
C GLN A 166 13.35 -8.55 1.47
N TYR A 167 12.42 -9.37 1.94
CA TYR A 167 12.42 -10.80 1.65
C TYR A 167 12.05 -11.10 0.19
N THR A 168 11.16 -10.30 -0.40
CA THR A 168 10.85 -10.38 -1.84
C THR A 168 12.07 -10.04 -2.68
N GLU A 169 12.79 -8.97 -2.33
CA GLU A 169 14.02 -8.56 -3.01
C GLU A 169 15.12 -9.62 -2.87
N GLU A 170 15.33 -10.16 -1.66
CA GLU A 170 16.31 -11.22 -1.44
C GLU A 170 15.99 -12.48 -2.24
N PHE A 171 14.72 -12.89 -2.27
CA PHE A 171 14.28 -14.02 -3.09
C PHE A 171 14.49 -13.76 -4.58
N PHE A 172 14.11 -12.57 -5.06
CA PHE A 172 14.30 -12.21 -6.47
C PHE A 172 15.77 -12.20 -6.86
N ASN A 173 16.63 -11.57 -6.06
CA ASN A 173 18.07 -11.53 -6.29
C ASN A 173 18.69 -12.93 -6.26
N TYR A 174 18.23 -13.81 -5.36
CA TYR A 174 18.65 -15.21 -5.32
C TYR A 174 18.19 -16.00 -6.55
N LEU A 175 16.98 -15.77 -7.07
CA LEU A 175 16.56 -16.38 -8.35
C LEU A 175 17.43 -15.88 -9.53
N LYS A 176 17.77 -14.59 -9.55
CA LYS A 176 18.58 -14.00 -10.62
C LYS A 176 20.01 -14.53 -10.70
N THR A 177 20.54 -15.14 -9.64
CA THR A 177 21.85 -15.82 -9.73
C THR A 177 21.83 -17.04 -10.65
N PHE A 178 20.65 -17.65 -10.84
CA PHE A 178 20.46 -18.84 -11.68
C PHE A 178 19.67 -18.60 -12.97
N ARG A 179 18.88 -17.52 -13.00
CA ARG A 179 18.12 -17.07 -14.16
C ARG A 179 18.27 -15.55 -14.31
N PRO A 180 19.39 -15.08 -14.88
CA PRO A 180 19.68 -13.65 -14.99
C PRO A 180 18.66 -12.86 -15.82
N ASP A 181 17.97 -13.57 -16.72
CA ASP A 181 16.92 -13.10 -17.62
C ASP A 181 15.55 -12.94 -16.94
N LEU A 182 15.39 -13.36 -15.67
CA LEU A 182 14.16 -13.10 -14.93
C LEU A 182 13.91 -11.60 -14.76
N GLU A 183 12.71 -11.20 -15.16
CA GLU A 183 12.18 -9.86 -14.95
C GLU A 183 11.32 -9.83 -13.69
N LEU A 184 11.13 -8.63 -13.13
CA LEU A 184 10.31 -8.45 -11.93
C LEU A 184 8.86 -8.92 -12.17
N THR A 185 8.35 -8.79 -13.40
CA THR A 185 7.03 -9.29 -13.79
C THR A 185 6.88 -10.80 -13.63
N ASP A 186 7.96 -11.57 -13.85
CA ASP A 186 7.95 -13.03 -13.72
C ASP A 186 7.81 -13.44 -12.25
N LEU A 187 8.47 -12.70 -11.36
CA LEU A 187 8.30 -12.86 -9.91
C LEU A 187 6.84 -12.65 -9.49
N TYR A 188 6.19 -11.57 -9.97
CA TYR A 188 4.77 -11.35 -9.68
C TYR A 188 3.87 -12.44 -10.26
N ASN A 189 4.22 -12.99 -11.42
CA ASN A 189 3.48 -14.09 -12.03
C ASN A 189 3.53 -15.39 -11.19
N LEU A 190 4.62 -15.65 -10.45
CA LEU A 190 4.71 -16.81 -9.54
C LEU A 190 3.63 -16.79 -8.45
N PHE A 191 3.27 -15.59 -7.98
CA PHE A 191 2.31 -15.38 -6.91
C PHE A 191 0.92 -15.00 -7.42
N LYS A 192 0.70 -15.03 -8.74
CA LYS A 192 -0.62 -14.85 -9.36
C LYS A 192 -1.58 -15.93 -8.82
N GLY A 193 -2.81 -15.53 -8.52
CA GLY A 193 -3.86 -16.42 -8.00
C GLY A 193 -3.98 -16.45 -6.48
N ILE A 194 -3.00 -15.90 -5.73
CA ILE A 194 -3.11 -15.78 -4.28
C ILE A 194 -4.23 -14.77 -3.94
N LYS A 195 -5.28 -15.26 -3.27
CA LYS A 195 -6.41 -14.45 -2.81
C LYS A 195 -5.95 -13.38 -1.82
N ASN A 196 -6.52 -12.19 -1.95
CA ASN A 196 -6.29 -11.03 -1.09
C ASN A 196 -7.50 -10.09 -1.16
N LYS A 197 -7.50 -9.04 -0.34
CA LYS A 197 -8.59 -8.06 -0.23
C LYS A 197 -8.86 -7.29 -1.52
N THR A 198 -7.83 -6.94 -2.28
CA THR A 198 -8.01 -6.24 -3.56
C THR A 198 -8.73 -7.14 -4.57
N ILE A 199 -8.34 -8.41 -4.68
CA ILE A 199 -9.03 -9.40 -5.54
C ILE A 199 -10.46 -9.64 -5.06
N GLU A 200 -10.68 -9.76 -3.75
CA GLU A 200 -12.02 -9.92 -3.16
C GLU A 200 -12.94 -8.74 -3.54
N ILE A 201 -12.44 -7.51 -3.44
CA ILE A 201 -13.19 -6.30 -3.79
C ILE A 201 -13.48 -6.27 -5.29
N ASP A 202 -12.48 -6.55 -6.14
CA ASP A 202 -12.63 -6.59 -7.59
C ASP A 202 -13.68 -7.62 -8.02
N GLN A 203 -13.71 -8.80 -7.39
CA GLN A 203 -14.71 -9.84 -7.62
C GLN A 203 -16.11 -9.38 -7.22
N ASN A 204 -16.26 -8.76 -6.05
CA ASN A 204 -17.55 -8.25 -5.60
C ASN A 204 -18.06 -7.10 -6.49
N LEU A 205 -17.18 -6.19 -6.92
CA LEU A 205 -17.52 -5.12 -7.85
C LEU A 205 -17.94 -5.67 -9.22
N TYR A 206 -17.26 -6.72 -9.70
CA TYR A 206 -17.63 -7.42 -10.94
C TYR A 206 -19.01 -8.09 -10.83
N ASN A 207 -19.32 -8.72 -9.70
CA ASN A 207 -20.64 -9.30 -9.46
C ASN A 207 -21.73 -8.24 -9.44
N LEU A 208 -21.48 -7.08 -8.82
CA LEU A 208 -22.39 -5.93 -8.88
C LEU A 208 -22.59 -5.43 -10.31
N LYS A 209 -21.53 -5.40 -11.13
CA LYS A 209 -21.62 -5.05 -12.54
C LYS A 209 -22.47 -6.03 -13.35
N ILE A 210 -22.29 -7.34 -13.16
CA ILE A 210 -23.17 -8.33 -13.82
C ILE A 210 -24.63 -8.09 -13.42
N LYS A 211 -24.90 -7.86 -12.13
CA LYS A 211 -26.25 -7.55 -11.65
C LYS A 211 -26.78 -6.25 -12.25
N TYR A 212 -25.98 -5.18 -12.28
CA TYR A 212 -26.33 -3.90 -12.88
C TYR A 212 -26.71 -4.03 -14.36
N ASP A 213 -25.91 -4.76 -15.15
CA ASP A 213 -26.17 -4.94 -16.58
C ASP A 213 -27.32 -5.91 -16.87
N SER A 214 -27.52 -6.94 -16.03
CA SER A 214 -28.64 -7.89 -16.17
C SER A 214 -29.97 -7.36 -15.65
N LYS A 215 -29.95 -6.54 -14.60
CA LYS A 215 -31.14 -6.00 -13.90
C LYS A 215 -31.57 -4.61 -14.34
N TYR A 216 -31.11 -4.13 -15.49
CA TYR A 216 -31.75 -2.98 -16.13
C TYR A 216 -33.26 -3.18 -16.44
N SER A 217 -33.81 -4.38 -16.17
CA SER A 217 -35.19 -4.70 -16.53
C SER A 217 -36.22 -4.75 -15.39
N LEU A 218 -35.96 -5.14 -14.11
CA LEU A 218 -37.11 -5.37 -13.20
C LEU A 218 -36.98 -5.14 -11.66
N ASP A 219 -35.81 -5.12 -11.00
CA ASP A 219 -35.76 -4.92 -9.53
C ASP A 219 -34.61 -4.00 -9.09
N LYS A 220 -34.95 -2.73 -8.85
CA LYS A 220 -34.00 -1.69 -8.41
C LYS A 220 -33.67 -1.78 -6.92
N ASP A 221 -34.60 -2.27 -6.11
CA ASP A 221 -34.46 -2.29 -4.66
C ASP A 221 -33.44 -3.36 -4.24
N GLU A 222 -33.42 -4.50 -4.95
CA GLU A 222 -32.42 -5.54 -4.72
C GLU A 222 -31.00 -5.06 -5.08
N LEU A 223 -30.84 -4.34 -6.21
CA LEU A 223 -29.55 -3.78 -6.61
C LEU A 223 -29.06 -2.72 -5.62
N LEU A 224 -29.95 -1.87 -5.11
CA LEU A 224 -29.61 -0.87 -4.08
C LEU A 224 -29.14 -1.56 -2.79
N SER A 225 -29.86 -2.59 -2.34
CA SER A 225 -29.48 -3.39 -1.16
C SER A 225 -28.11 -4.05 -1.32
N ASP A 226 -27.81 -4.60 -2.51
CA ASP A 226 -26.50 -5.17 -2.82
C ASP A 226 -25.37 -4.12 -2.76
N ILE A 227 -25.61 -2.90 -3.27
CA ILE A 227 -24.65 -1.79 -3.24
C ILE A 227 -24.45 -1.29 -1.80
N GLU A 228 -25.50 -1.19 -1.00
CA GLU A 228 -25.40 -0.84 0.41
C GLU A 228 -24.58 -1.87 1.19
N SER A 229 -24.78 -3.17 0.93
CA SER A 229 -24.00 -4.24 1.54
C SER A 229 -22.52 -4.16 1.16
N PHE A 230 -22.23 -3.87 -0.11
CA PHE A 230 -20.86 -3.62 -0.58
C PHE A 230 -20.23 -2.41 0.12
N ASN A 231 -20.93 -1.28 0.20
CA ASN A 231 -20.44 -0.08 0.87
C ASN A 231 -20.22 -0.28 2.38
N LYS A 232 -21.05 -1.08 3.06
CA LYS A 232 -20.80 -1.42 4.46
C LYS A 232 -19.49 -2.18 4.65
N SER A 233 -19.11 -2.99 3.67
CA SER A 233 -17.93 -3.86 3.74
C SER A 233 -16.65 -3.17 3.25
N TYR A 234 -16.75 -2.32 2.22
CA TYR A 234 -15.60 -1.76 1.51
C TYR A 234 -15.63 -0.24 1.36
N GLY A 235 -16.62 0.42 1.97
CA GLY A 235 -16.93 1.83 1.72
C GLY A 235 -15.99 2.84 2.40
N TYR A 236 -15.12 2.40 3.30
CA TYR A 236 -14.12 3.27 3.94
C TYR A 236 -12.89 3.52 3.04
N ARG A 237 -12.91 3.02 1.80
CA ARG A 237 -11.88 3.32 0.80
C ARG A 237 -12.04 4.74 0.26
N LEU A 238 -10.90 5.29 -0.14
CA LEU A 238 -10.71 6.62 -0.70
C LEU A 238 -9.82 6.51 -1.94
N VAL A 239 -9.91 7.51 -2.84
CA VAL A 239 -9.19 7.50 -4.12
C VAL A 239 -7.78 8.09 -3.99
N GLY A 240 -7.60 9.10 -3.12
CA GLY A 240 -6.30 9.70 -2.81
C GLY A 240 -5.79 9.31 -1.42
N PHE A 241 -5.09 10.19 -0.72
CA PHE A 241 -4.65 10.03 0.67
C PHE A 241 -4.90 11.32 1.48
N ASP A 242 -5.70 12.24 0.94
CA ASP A 242 -6.02 13.50 1.60
C ASP A 242 -7.30 13.36 2.44
N LEU A 243 -7.33 14.02 3.60
CA LEU A 243 -8.51 14.02 4.48
C LEU A 243 -9.74 14.70 3.85
N SER A 244 -9.56 15.50 2.79
CA SER A 244 -10.67 16.07 2.02
C SER A 244 -11.21 15.14 0.94
N ASP A 245 -10.56 14.00 0.69
CA ASP A 245 -11.05 13.02 -0.27
C ASP A 245 -12.32 12.35 0.25
N GLU A 246 -13.32 12.24 -0.62
CA GLU A 246 -14.59 11.59 -0.28
C GLU A 246 -14.40 10.06 -0.20
N ILE A 247 -14.93 9.47 0.87
CA ILE A 247 -14.97 8.00 1.04
C ILE A 247 -16.25 7.42 0.44
N TRP A 248 -16.17 6.20 -0.07
CA TRP A 248 -17.26 5.58 -0.83
C TRP A 248 -18.57 5.40 -0.03
N ILE A 249 -18.46 5.27 1.29
CA ILE A 249 -19.63 5.12 2.18
C ILE A 249 -20.43 6.44 2.32
N ASN A 250 -19.77 7.59 2.17
CA ASN A 250 -20.42 8.90 2.25
C ASN A 250 -21.07 9.30 0.92
N ASP A 251 -20.46 8.93 -0.21
CA ASP A 251 -21.03 9.13 -1.54
C ASP A 251 -21.18 7.82 -2.33
N PRO A 252 -22.36 7.17 -2.25
CA PRO A 252 -22.65 5.98 -3.04
C PRO A 252 -22.52 6.18 -4.56
N GLN A 253 -22.58 7.42 -5.08
CA GLN A 253 -22.39 7.69 -6.51
C GLN A 253 -21.00 7.24 -6.99
N ILE A 254 -19.99 7.25 -6.12
CA ILE A 254 -18.66 6.76 -6.44
C ILE A 254 -18.73 5.30 -6.89
N VAL A 255 -19.39 4.43 -6.10
CA VAL A 255 -19.53 3.00 -6.43
C VAL A 255 -20.45 2.80 -7.63
N PHE A 256 -21.53 3.56 -7.75
CA PHE A 256 -22.36 3.52 -8.96
C PHE A 256 -21.56 3.85 -10.23
N ASN A 257 -20.73 4.89 -10.19
CA ASN A 257 -19.88 5.28 -11.32
C ASN A 257 -18.82 4.22 -11.61
N LEU A 258 -18.23 3.60 -10.59
CA LEU A 258 -17.31 2.46 -10.78
C LEU A 258 -18.01 1.31 -11.50
N ILE A 259 -19.18 0.89 -11.02
CA ILE A 259 -19.96 -0.20 -11.63
C ILE A 259 -20.34 0.16 -13.08
N LYS A 260 -20.91 1.36 -13.29
CA LYS A 260 -21.38 1.82 -14.61
C LYS A 260 -20.26 1.80 -15.65
N ASN A 261 -19.07 2.26 -15.27
CA ASN A 261 -17.93 2.42 -16.17
C ASN A 261 -16.99 1.19 -16.17
N LEU A 262 -17.30 0.14 -15.41
CA LEU A 262 -16.44 -1.04 -15.30
C LEU A 262 -16.37 -1.79 -16.64
N PRO A 263 -15.18 -1.93 -17.25
CA PRO A 263 -15.03 -2.67 -18.50
C PRO A 263 -15.09 -4.18 -18.22
N ILE A 264 -16.26 -4.80 -18.43
CA ILE A 264 -16.53 -6.23 -18.14
C ILE A 264 -15.45 -7.15 -18.69
N ASN A 265 -14.97 -6.93 -19.91
CA ASN A 265 -13.99 -7.82 -20.55
C ASN A 265 -12.65 -7.84 -19.81
N VAL A 266 -12.24 -6.72 -19.22
CA VAL A 266 -11.00 -6.61 -18.43
C VAL A 266 -11.16 -7.34 -17.09
N PHE A 267 -12.30 -7.14 -16.43
CA PHE A 267 -12.57 -7.76 -15.13
C PHE A 267 -12.87 -9.25 -15.23
N LYS A 268 -13.60 -9.69 -16.26
CA LYS A 268 -13.83 -11.11 -16.50
C LYS A 268 -12.52 -11.87 -16.60
N LYS A 269 -11.52 -11.33 -17.31
CA LYS A 269 -10.17 -11.90 -17.41
C LYS A 269 -9.45 -11.88 -16.06
N LYS A 270 -9.52 -10.79 -15.29
CA LYS A 270 -8.92 -10.73 -13.95
C LYS A 270 -9.53 -11.75 -12.97
N VAL A 271 -10.85 -11.89 -12.98
CA VAL A 271 -11.63 -12.76 -12.08
C VAL A 271 -11.52 -14.23 -12.49
N SER A 272 -11.53 -14.56 -13.79
CA SER A 272 -11.34 -15.92 -14.29
C SER A 272 -9.92 -16.44 -14.08
N ASN A 273 -8.92 -15.54 -14.10
CA ASN A 273 -7.51 -15.89 -13.95
C ASN A 273 -7.07 -16.08 -12.48
N VAL A 274 -8.04 -16.15 -11.56
CA VAL A 274 -7.83 -16.57 -10.16
C VAL A 274 -7.78 -18.11 -10.05
N ASP A 275 -8.25 -18.84 -11.08
CA ASP A 275 -7.93 -20.27 -11.20
C ASP A 275 -6.45 -20.43 -11.59
N ASP A 276 -5.69 -21.20 -10.79
CA ASP A 276 -4.26 -21.50 -10.92
C ASP A 276 -3.83 -22.09 -12.30
N THR A 277 -4.78 -22.32 -13.21
CA THR A 277 -4.60 -23.02 -14.49
C THR A 277 -3.92 -22.17 -15.58
N GLU A 278 -3.78 -20.85 -15.40
CA GLU A 278 -3.06 -19.94 -16.31
C GLU A 278 -1.77 -19.33 -15.68
N LYS A 279 -1.03 -20.10 -14.87
CA LYS A 279 0.34 -19.70 -14.51
C LYS A 279 1.24 -19.91 -15.73
N VAL A 280 1.64 -18.79 -16.35
CA VAL A 280 2.56 -18.78 -17.51
C VAL A 280 3.98 -19.22 -17.08
N ILE A 281 4.31 -19.04 -15.81
CA ILE A 281 5.57 -19.44 -15.19
C ILE A 281 5.25 -20.10 -13.85
N ASP A 282 5.71 -21.35 -13.68
CA ASP A 282 5.65 -22.09 -12.43
C ASP A 282 7.05 -22.17 -11.81
N LEU A 283 7.13 -22.20 -10.48
CA LEU A 283 8.37 -22.34 -9.74
C LEU A 283 9.16 -23.57 -10.21
N ASP A 284 8.47 -24.68 -10.46
CA ASP A 284 9.08 -25.92 -10.93
C ASP A 284 9.76 -25.74 -12.31
N THR A 285 9.26 -24.85 -13.16
CA THR A 285 9.89 -24.51 -14.45
C THR A 285 11.14 -23.66 -14.25
N ILE A 286 11.12 -22.73 -13.29
CA ILE A 286 12.29 -21.89 -12.97
C ILE A 286 13.45 -22.75 -12.45
N ILE A 287 13.15 -23.77 -11.64
CA ILE A 287 14.17 -24.56 -10.94
C ILE A 287 14.48 -25.91 -11.60
N SER A 288 13.78 -26.33 -12.67
CA SER A 288 13.90 -27.68 -13.26
C SER A 288 15.34 -28.04 -13.62
N ASP A 289 16.03 -27.08 -14.25
CA ASP A 289 17.35 -27.31 -14.84
C ASP A 289 18.50 -27.00 -13.87
N LEU A 290 18.20 -26.72 -12.60
CA LEU A 290 19.24 -26.59 -11.58
C LEU A 290 19.82 -27.97 -11.26
N GLU A 291 21.14 -28.08 -11.17
CA GLU A 291 21.81 -29.34 -10.82
C GLU A 291 21.82 -29.60 -9.30
N SER A 292 21.87 -28.53 -8.51
CA SER A 292 21.99 -28.61 -7.05
C SER A 292 20.63 -28.76 -6.37
N GLU A 293 20.42 -29.91 -5.71
CA GLU A 293 19.21 -30.12 -4.90
C GLU A 293 19.15 -29.18 -3.69
N ASN A 294 20.31 -28.76 -3.17
CA ASN A 294 20.37 -27.79 -2.08
C ASN A 294 19.83 -26.43 -2.51
N GLU A 295 20.19 -25.97 -3.71
CA GLU A 295 19.69 -24.71 -4.27
C GLU A 295 18.18 -24.78 -4.53
N LYS A 296 17.69 -25.90 -5.11
CA LYS A 296 16.25 -26.14 -5.30
C LYS A 296 15.50 -26.05 -3.97
N ASN A 297 16.01 -26.71 -2.93
CA ASN A 297 15.37 -26.71 -1.61
C ASN A 297 15.36 -25.32 -0.98
N GLN A 298 16.44 -24.55 -1.13
CA GLN A 298 16.50 -23.17 -0.65
C GLN A 298 15.49 -22.28 -1.38
N ILE A 299 15.39 -22.37 -2.72
CA ILE A 299 14.39 -21.64 -3.51
C ILE A 299 12.97 -22.00 -3.05
N LYS A 300 12.66 -23.29 -2.90
CA LYS A 300 11.35 -23.76 -2.42
C LYS A 300 11.03 -23.26 -1.01
N SER A 301 12.04 -23.22 -0.13
CA SER A 301 11.88 -22.70 1.24
C SER A 301 11.52 -21.22 1.23
N MET A 302 12.26 -20.39 0.50
CA MET A 302 12.00 -18.95 0.39
C MET A 302 10.65 -18.67 -0.29
N TYR A 303 10.34 -19.37 -1.38
CA TYR A 303 9.04 -19.29 -2.04
C TYR A 303 7.90 -19.66 -1.09
N SER A 304 8.06 -20.70 -0.27
CA SER A 304 7.03 -21.11 0.70
C SER A 304 6.74 -20.03 1.73
N VAL A 305 7.77 -19.32 2.21
CA VAL A 305 7.59 -18.17 3.11
C VAL A 305 6.80 -17.08 2.40
N LEU A 306 7.25 -16.62 1.23
CA LEU A 306 6.57 -15.56 0.46
C LEU A 306 5.14 -15.94 0.11
N HIS A 307 4.90 -17.15 -0.39
CA HIS A 307 3.58 -17.62 -0.77
C HIS A 307 2.59 -17.58 0.41
N LYS A 308 3.05 -17.83 1.64
CA LYS A 308 2.22 -17.73 2.84
C LYS A 308 1.85 -16.29 3.19
N ILE A 309 2.72 -15.32 2.91
CA ILE A 309 2.55 -13.91 3.33
C ILE A 309 2.20 -12.97 2.19
N TRP A 310 2.17 -13.45 0.93
CA TRP A 310 2.03 -12.59 -0.25
C TRP A 310 0.71 -11.82 -0.28
N TYR A 311 -0.37 -12.41 0.26
CA TYR A 311 -1.66 -11.73 0.39
C TYR A 311 -1.57 -10.45 1.24
N LEU A 312 -0.60 -10.40 2.17
CA LEU A 312 -0.33 -9.22 2.96
C LEU A 312 0.22 -8.07 2.14
N LYS A 313 0.55 -8.19 0.84
CA LYS A 313 0.82 -6.99 0.02
C LYS A 313 -0.39 -6.07 -0.07
N GLU A 314 -1.60 -6.62 0.03
CA GLU A 314 -2.86 -5.89 -0.16
C GLU A 314 -3.66 -5.81 1.15
N ASP A 315 -3.80 -6.94 1.86
CA ASP A 315 -4.70 -7.05 3.02
C ASP A 315 -4.38 -6.06 4.12
N HIS A 316 -3.11 -5.87 4.46
CA HIS A 316 -2.71 -4.96 5.53
C HIS A 316 -3.05 -3.49 5.27
N SER A 317 -3.15 -3.07 3.99
CA SER A 317 -3.49 -1.68 3.63
C SER A 317 -5.00 -1.46 3.58
N PHE A 318 -5.78 -2.54 3.48
CA PHE A 318 -7.23 -2.46 3.46
C PHE A 318 -7.81 -2.09 4.83
N TYR A 319 -7.20 -2.60 5.89
CA TYR A 319 -7.61 -2.37 7.28
C TYR A 319 -7.02 -1.06 7.81
#